data_AF-A0A0L8GCY0-F1
#
_entry.id   AF-A0A0L8GCY0-F1
#
_cell.length_a   1.000
_cell.length_b   1.000
_cell.length_c   1.000
_cell.angle_alpha   90.00
_cell.angle_beta   90.00
_cell.angle_gamma   90.00
#
_symmetry.space_group_name_H-M   'P 1'
#
loop_
_entity.id
_entity.type
_entity.pdbx_description
1 polymer ?
#
loop_
_entity_poly.entity_id
_entity_poly.type
_entity_poly.pdbx_seq_one_letter_code
_entity_poly.pdbx_strand_id
1 'polypeptide(L)'
;SFQKLNEHFEVAGRGCVFLKLQGTDATNLKEDYALALLKKGLKSKQTAYIYHCEKHFLCPIGYENTPLRATDAYSSDLCSGDLETWIILGDTSSKYPSLQCKRWDHILTDLNCKAPDFLDIRRLERGIRQRKNLQKLFDSNDHCILTFQKCQNDQEMVAEDADDDDDDDDDGDEEEYDESPPQEIIGLSDDDEEDEEDDEQCLLTTTRPPKESQDVDRLEKEEEELLEGDMDADEDYDNIL
;
A
#
# COMPACT_ATOMS: atom_id res chain seq x y z
N SER A 1 18.73 -11.39 11.49
CA SER A 1 17.83 -10.26 11.80
C SER A 1 18.24 -9.07 10.95
N PHE A 2 17.31 -8.18 10.60
CA PHE A 2 17.61 -6.94 9.84
C PHE A 2 18.67 -6.08 10.53
N GLN A 3 18.68 -6.08 11.87
CA GLN A 3 19.73 -5.45 12.68
C GLN A 3 21.16 -5.89 12.29
N LYS A 4 21.41 -7.19 12.08
CA LYS A 4 22.74 -7.68 11.69
C LYS A 4 23.17 -7.16 10.30
N LEU A 5 22.19 -6.96 9.41
CA LEU A 5 22.44 -6.38 8.08
C LEU A 5 22.85 -4.92 8.22
N ASN A 6 22.10 -4.18 9.04
CA ASN A 6 22.38 -2.79 9.37
C ASN A 6 23.76 -2.62 10.01
N GLU A 7 24.11 -3.48 10.98
CA GLU A 7 25.44 -3.53 11.61
C GLU A 7 26.54 -3.83 10.58
N HIS A 8 26.31 -4.76 9.65
CA HIS A 8 27.28 -5.12 8.62
C HIS A 8 27.55 -3.99 7.62
N PHE A 9 26.52 -3.23 7.25
CA PHE A 9 26.63 -2.09 6.32
C PHE A 9 26.82 -0.75 7.02
N GLU A 10 26.97 -0.74 8.34
CA GLU A 10 27.16 0.48 9.16
C GLU A 10 26.06 1.53 8.96
N VAL A 11 24.81 1.07 8.76
CA VAL A 11 23.64 1.94 8.57
C VAL A 11 22.67 1.84 9.74
N ALA A 12 22.04 2.96 10.11
CA ALA A 12 20.96 2.98 11.08
C ALA A 12 19.59 2.88 10.37
N GLY A 13 18.85 1.82 10.65
CA GLY A 13 17.52 1.64 10.08
C GLY A 13 16.67 0.65 10.86
N ARG A 14 15.38 0.64 10.55
CA ARG A 14 14.40 -0.31 11.10
C ARG A 14 13.62 -0.98 9.98
N GLY A 15 13.29 -2.25 10.20
CA GLY A 15 12.49 -3.04 9.28
C GLY A 15 11.41 -3.78 10.05
N CYS A 16 10.17 -3.75 9.58
CA CYS A 16 9.05 -4.46 10.18
C CYS A 16 7.99 -4.85 9.14
N VAL A 17 7.07 -5.72 9.55
CA VAL A 17 5.86 -6.01 8.76
C VAL A 17 4.96 -4.76 8.84
N PHE A 18 4.71 -4.15 7.68
CA PHE A 18 3.84 -2.99 7.53
C PHE A 18 2.37 -3.42 7.47
N LEU A 19 2.07 -4.40 6.61
CA LEU A 19 0.72 -4.92 6.41
C LEU A 19 0.77 -6.42 6.17
N LYS A 20 0.04 -7.18 6.98
CA LYS A 20 -0.22 -8.61 6.79
C LYS A 20 -1.65 -8.88 7.28
N LEU A 21 -2.51 -9.42 6.43
CA LEU A 21 -3.93 -9.57 6.76
C LEU A 21 -4.28 -10.96 7.29
N GLN A 22 -3.45 -11.96 7.03
CA GLN A 22 -3.72 -13.36 7.36
C GLN A 22 -2.50 -14.07 7.94
N GLY A 23 -2.72 -15.17 8.66
CA GLY A 23 -1.69 -16.00 9.26
C GLY A 23 -0.99 -15.38 10.49
N THR A 24 0.12 -16.00 10.89
CA THR A 24 0.92 -15.53 12.03
C THR A 24 1.48 -14.13 11.76
N ASP A 25 1.46 -13.28 12.79
CA ASP A 25 1.89 -11.88 12.74
C ASP A 25 1.01 -10.98 11.86
N ALA A 26 -0.27 -11.34 11.69
CA ALA A 26 -1.26 -10.45 11.10
C ALA A 26 -1.31 -9.11 11.86
N THR A 27 -1.32 -8.02 11.10
CA THR A 27 -1.35 -6.66 11.61
C THR A 27 -2.79 -6.20 11.80
N ASN A 28 -3.09 -5.47 12.88
CA ASN A 28 -4.41 -4.88 13.13
C ASN A 28 -4.64 -3.55 12.38
N LEU A 29 -3.95 -3.34 11.26
CA LEU A 29 -4.01 -2.10 10.49
C LEU A 29 -5.20 -2.13 9.53
N LYS A 30 -6.11 -1.16 9.64
CA LYS A 30 -7.24 -1.02 8.70
C LYS A 30 -6.73 -0.73 7.29
N GLU A 31 -7.38 -1.29 6.28
CA GLU A 31 -6.94 -1.25 4.88
C GLU A 31 -6.82 0.18 4.33
N ASP A 32 -7.82 1.05 4.56
CA ASP A 32 -7.78 2.44 4.12
C ASP A 32 -6.66 3.25 4.79
N TYR A 33 -6.44 2.98 6.08
CA TYR A 33 -5.38 3.64 6.83
C TYR A 33 -4.00 3.12 6.40
N ALA A 34 -3.88 1.83 6.09
CA ALA A 34 -2.70 1.25 5.48
C ALA A 34 -2.40 1.90 4.12
N LEU A 35 -3.41 2.14 3.29
CA LEU A 35 -3.23 2.84 2.01
C LEU A 35 -2.72 4.26 2.21
N ALA A 36 -3.31 5.02 3.14
CA ALA A 36 -2.87 6.38 3.44
C ALA A 36 -1.40 6.43 3.91
N LEU A 37 -1.01 5.51 4.81
CA LEU A 37 0.38 5.40 5.29
C LEU A 37 1.34 4.96 4.18
N LEU A 38 0.93 4.01 3.32
CA LEU A 38 1.72 3.58 2.18
C LEU A 38 1.97 4.73 1.22
N LYS A 39 0.93 5.50 0.86
CA LYS A 39 1.06 6.71 0.01
C LYS A 39 2.03 7.73 0.62
N LYS A 40 1.90 8.00 1.92
CA LYS A 40 2.81 8.89 2.66
C LYS A 40 4.25 8.38 2.61
N GLY A 41 4.47 7.09 2.84
CA GLY A 41 5.79 6.48 2.81
C GLY A 41 6.41 6.45 1.42
N LEU A 42 5.64 6.18 0.37
CA LEU A 42 6.11 6.18 -1.02
C LEU A 42 6.54 7.57 -1.51
N LYS A 43 6.04 8.64 -0.89
CA LYS A 43 6.52 10.02 -1.11
C LYS A 43 7.79 10.35 -0.33
N SER A 44 8.16 9.53 0.66
CA SER A 44 9.29 9.81 1.55
C SER A 44 10.58 9.21 1.01
N LYS A 45 11.66 10.00 1.03
CA LYS A 45 13.03 9.51 0.74
C LYS A 45 13.59 8.59 1.84
N GLN A 46 12.92 8.50 2.99
CA GLN A 46 13.38 7.76 4.16
C GLN A 46 12.75 6.37 4.28
N THR A 47 11.74 6.05 3.47
CA THR A 47 10.95 4.82 3.59
C THR A 47 11.02 4.03 2.29
N ALA A 48 11.22 2.73 2.40
CA ALA A 48 11.12 1.78 1.30
C ALA A 48 10.21 0.62 1.68
N TYR A 49 9.59 0.00 0.70
CA TYR A 49 8.67 -1.12 0.90
C TYR A 49 9.10 -2.33 0.08
N ILE A 50 8.79 -3.52 0.60
CA ILE A 50 8.89 -4.78 -0.14
C ILE A 50 7.58 -5.53 0.02
N TYR A 51 6.94 -5.85 -1.09
CA TYR A 51 5.74 -6.65 -1.13
C TYR A 51 6.10 -8.11 -1.41
N HIS A 52 5.94 -8.96 -0.40
CA HIS A 52 6.04 -10.41 -0.50
C HIS A 52 4.69 -10.99 -0.93
N CYS A 53 4.67 -11.65 -2.09
CA CYS A 53 3.51 -12.34 -2.66
C CYS A 53 3.94 -13.75 -3.10
N GLU A 54 3.08 -14.49 -3.81
CA GLU A 54 3.29 -15.89 -4.22
C GLU A 54 4.73 -16.21 -4.69
N LYS A 55 5.57 -16.64 -3.74
CA LYS A 55 6.99 -16.99 -3.91
C LYS A 55 7.81 -15.92 -4.63
N HIS A 56 7.45 -14.65 -4.48
CA HIS A 56 8.10 -13.54 -5.16
C HIS A 56 8.07 -12.25 -4.35
N PHE A 57 9.04 -11.38 -4.61
CA PHE A 57 9.14 -10.07 -3.98
C PHE A 57 9.03 -8.98 -5.04
N LEU A 58 8.16 -8.02 -4.80
CA LEU A 58 7.95 -6.82 -5.60
C LEU A 58 8.33 -5.60 -4.76
N CYS A 59 8.76 -4.52 -5.40
CA CYS A 59 9.11 -3.27 -4.74
C CYS A 59 8.04 -2.21 -5.05
N PRO A 60 7.13 -1.86 -4.13
CA PRO A 60 6.31 -0.67 -4.29
C PRO A 60 7.21 0.57 -4.39
N ILE A 61 7.11 1.29 -5.51
CA ILE A 61 7.96 2.47 -5.80
C ILE A 61 7.15 3.76 -6.00
N GLY A 62 5.84 3.66 -6.17
CA GLY A 62 4.97 4.80 -6.39
C GLY A 62 3.50 4.39 -6.42
N TYR A 63 2.63 5.38 -6.61
CA TYR A 63 1.20 5.15 -6.75
C TYR A 63 0.57 6.21 -7.66
N GLU A 64 -0.59 5.88 -8.20
CA GLU A 64 -1.42 6.76 -9.03
C GLU A 64 -2.86 6.73 -8.49
N ASN A 65 -3.49 7.89 -8.36
CA ASN A 65 -4.93 7.99 -8.05
C ASN A 65 -5.65 8.35 -9.35
N THR A 66 -6.51 7.48 -9.83
CA THR A 66 -7.29 7.71 -11.06
C THR A 66 -8.75 7.95 -10.69
N PRO A 67 -9.37 9.06 -11.13
CA PRO A 67 -10.80 9.29 -10.93
C PRO A 67 -11.65 8.18 -11.57
N LEU A 68 -12.67 7.72 -10.85
CA LEU A 68 -13.57 6.67 -11.35
C LEU A 68 -14.36 7.14 -12.59
N ARG A 69 -14.56 8.45 -12.73
CA ARG A 69 -15.27 9.07 -13.84
C ARG A 69 -14.34 10.02 -14.58
N ALA A 70 -14.33 9.89 -15.91
CA ALA A 70 -13.51 10.73 -16.77
C ALA A 70 -13.86 12.23 -16.67
N THR A 71 -15.12 12.57 -16.34
CA THR A 71 -15.55 13.96 -16.14
C THR A 71 -14.84 14.65 -14.98
N ASP A 72 -14.28 13.85 -14.07
CA ASP A 72 -13.75 14.33 -12.81
C ASP A 72 -12.20 14.37 -12.85
N ALA A 73 -11.60 14.10 -14.02
CA ALA A 73 -10.15 14.03 -14.25
C ALA A 73 -9.37 15.30 -13.83
N TYR A 74 -10.03 16.46 -13.87
CA TYR A 74 -9.44 17.75 -13.53
C TYR A 74 -10.05 18.37 -12.27
N SER A 75 -10.87 17.61 -11.54
CA SER A 75 -11.45 18.10 -10.29
C SER A 75 -10.38 18.12 -9.20
N SER A 76 -10.24 19.24 -8.49
CA SER A 76 -9.32 19.38 -7.35
C SER A 76 -9.83 18.64 -6.11
N ASP A 77 -11.15 18.44 -6.01
CA ASP A 77 -11.82 18.08 -4.76
C ASP A 77 -12.46 16.68 -4.85
N LEU A 78 -11.62 15.66 -5.05
CA LEU A 78 -12.08 14.27 -5.06
C LEU A 78 -11.88 13.61 -3.71
N CYS A 79 -12.97 13.04 -3.19
CA CYS A 79 -12.87 12.22 -1.99
C CYS A 79 -12.25 10.86 -2.33
N SER A 80 -11.71 10.17 -1.33
CA SER A 80 -11.08 8.85 -1.51
C SER A 80 -12.00 7.81 -2.17
N GLY A 81 -13.33 7.94 -2.02
CA GLY A 81 -14.31 7.05 -2.64
C GLY A 81 -14.50 7.24 -4.14
N ASP A 82 -14.08 8.38 -4.69
CA ASP A 82 -14.19 8.71 -6.12
C ASP A 82 -12.92 8.35 -6.90
N LEU A 83 -11.94 7.73 -6.23
CA LEU A 83 -10.61 7.45 -6.75
C LEU A 83 -10.33 5.95 -6.72
N GLU A 84 -9.80 5.42 -7.81
CA GLU A 84 -9.15 4.13 -7.86
C GLU A 84 -7.64 4.32 -7.64
N THR A 85 -7.07 3.67 -6.63
CA THR A 85 -5.63 3.73 -6.39
C THR A 85 -4.89 2.57 -7.03
N TRP A 86 -3.87 2.90 -7.82
CA TRP A 86 -2.93 1.97 -8.43
C TRP A 86 -1.58 2.08 -7.74
N ILE A 87 -0.98 0.95 -7.40
CA ILE A 87 0.39 0.88 -6.87
C ILE A 87 1.32 0.48 -8.01
N ILE A 88 2.41 1.24 -8.17
CA ILE A 88 3.46 0.96 -9.13
C ILE A 88 4.49 0.05 -8.44
N LEU A 89 4.68 -1.14 -8.99
CA LEU A 89 5.50 -2.20 -8.46
C LEU A 89 6.68 -2.46 -9.38
N GLY A 90 7.90 -2.37 -8.84
CA GLY A 90 9.12 -2.85 -9.45
C GLY A 90 9.26 -4.36 -9.31
N ASP A 91 9.45 -5.06 -10.43
CA ASP A 91 9.69 -6.50 -10.49
C ASP A 91 11.12 -6.75 -10.99
N THR A 92 11.93 -7.47 -10.20
CA THR A 92 13.32 -7.81 -10.57
C THR A 92 13.41 -9.07 -11.44
N SER A 93 12.29 -9.74 -11.70
CA SER A 93 12.27 -10.95 -12.51
C SER A 93 12.44 -10.66 -13.99
N SER A 94 13.39 -11.33 -14.63
CA SER A 94 13.60 -11.25 -16.08
C SER A 94 12.44 -11.79 -16.93
N LYS A 95 11.47 -12.49 -16.31
CA LYS A 95 10.33 -13.12 -17.00
C LYS A 95 9.10 -12.21 -17.10
N TYR A 96 9.08 -11.09 -16.38
CA TYR A 96 7.93 -10.19 -16.28
C TYR A 96 8.38 -8.74 -16.55
N PRO A 97 7.46 -7.85 -16.94
CA PRO A 97 7.78 -6.44 -17.06
C PRO A 97 8.36 -5.90 -15.74
N SER A 98 9.43 -5.11 -15.85
CA SER A 98 10.14 -4.56 -14.69
C SER A 98 9.28 -3.58 -13.89
N LEU A 99 8.28 -2.97 -14.51
CA LEU A 99 7.29 -2.12 -13.86
C LEU A 99 5.90 -2.66 -14.14
N GLN A 100 5.11 -2.80 -13.08
CA GLN A 100 3.72 -3.25 -13.14
C GLN A 100 2.85 -2.32 -12.31
N CYS A 101 1.67 -1.99 -12.81
CA CYS A 101 0.67 -1.26 -12.04
C CYS A 101 -0.42 -2.22 -11.60
N LYS A 102 -0.73 -2.23 -10.30
CA LYS A 102 -1.78 -3.08 -9.72
C LYS A 102 -2.69 -2.23 -8.86
N ARG A 103 -4.01 -2.41 -9.00
CA ARG A 103 -4.97 -1.80 -8.08
C ARG A 103 -4.68 -2.21 -6.64
N TRP A 104 -4.86 -1.27 -5.72
CA TRP A 104 -4.77 -1.53 -4.29
C TRP A 104 -5.68 -2.70 -3.87
N ASP A 105 -6.91 -2.74 -4.36
CA ASP A 105 -7.87 -3.82 -4.06
C ASP A 105 -7.37 -5.21 -4.47
N HIS A 106 -6.62 -5.31 -5.57
CA HIS A 106 -6.04 -6.60 -5.97
C HIS A 106 -4.90 -7.01 -5.02
N ILE A 107 -4.11 -6.06 -4.52
CA ILE A 107 -3.08 -6.32 -3.50
C ILE A 107 -3.75 -6.76 -2.20
N LEU A 108 -4.81 -6.08 -1.76
CA LEU A 108 -5.59 -6.50 -0.60
C LEU A 108 -6.17 -7.90 -0.78
N THR A 109 -6.74 -8.20 -1.95
CA THR A 109 -7.27 -9.53 -2.27
C THR A 109 -6.19 -10.60 -2.13
N ASP A 110 -4.98 -10.35 -2.63
CA ASP A 110 -3.84 -11.27 -2.49
C ASP A 110 -3.39 -11.44 -1.03
N LEU A 111 -3.27 -10.34 -0.28
CA LEU A 111 -2.91 -10.35 1.14
C LEU A 111 -3.97 -11.05 2.00
N ASN A 112 -5.23 -11.03 1.58
CA ASN A 112 -6.37 -11.58 2.31
C ASN A 112 -6.73 -13.02 1.89
N CYS A 113 -6.12 -13.56 0.83
CA CYS A 113 -6.34 -14.93 0.40
C CYS A 113 -6.03 -15.92 1.52
N LYS A 114 -6.80 -17.00 1.61
CA LYS A 114 -6.59 -18.10 2.56
C LYS A 114 -6.51 -19.41 1.81
N ALA A 115 -5.61 -20.28 2.25
CA ALA A 115 -5.55 -21.63 1.72
C ALA A 115 -6.93 -22.32 1.78
N PRO A 116 -7.34 -23.04 0.73
CA PRO A 116 -6.55 -23.44 -0.44
C PRO A 116 -6.45 -22.38 -1.54
N ASP A 117 -7.18 -21.28 -1.44
CA ASP A 117 -7.25 -20.22 -2.44
C ASP A 117 -6.00 -19.34 -2.41
N PHE A 118 -5.56 -18.93 -3.59
CA PHE A 118 -4.49 -17.94 -3.75
C PHE A 118 -4.73 -17.11 -5.01
N LEU A 119 -4.32 -15.85 -4.94
CA LEU A 119 -4.21 -14.97 -6.08
C LEU A 119 -2.73 -14.93 -6.52
N ASP A 120 -2.49 -14.92 -7.83
CA ASP A 120 -1.16 -14.62 -8.36
C ASP A 120 -1.20 -13.17 -8.83
N ILE A 121 -0.80 -12.22 -7.96
CA ILE A 121 -0.89 -10.78 -8.23
C ILE A 121 -0.18 -10.38 -9.53
N ARG A 122 0.82 -11.15 -9.96
CA ARG A 122 1.59 -10.92 -11.19
C ARG A 122 0.83 -11.39 -12.43
N ARG A 123 -0.15 -12.28 -12.28
CA ARG A 123 -0.99 -12.89 -13.33
C ARG A 123 -2.46 -12.86 -12.96
N LEU A 124 -3.00 -11.65 -12.85
CA LEU A 124 -4.39 -11.39 -12.47
C LEU A 124 -5.40 -12.03 -13.42
N GLU A 125 -5.04 -12.23 -14.69
CA GLU A 125 -5.89 -12.86 -15.70
C GLU A 125 -6.29 -14.30 -15.36
N ARG A 126 -5.59 -14.94 -14.41
CA ARG A 126 -5.87 -16.30 -13.96
C ARG A 126 -6.89 -16.35 -12.82
N GLY A 127 -7.25 -15.20 -12.25
CA GLY A 127 -8.13 -15.11 -11.09
C GLY A 127 -7.58 -15.84 -9.86
N ILE A 128 -8.48 -16.03 -8.89
CA ILE A 128 -8.23 -16.84 -7.70
C ILE A 128 -8.20 -18.30 -8.11
N ARG A 129 -7.21 -19.04 -7.62
CA ARG A 129 -7.02 -20.46 -7.90
C ARG A 129 -6.83 -21.25 -6.62
N GLN A 130 -7.10 -22.54 -6.68
CA GLN A 130 -6.87 -23.46 -5.57
C GLN A 130 -5.55 -24.20 -5.71
N ARG A 131 -4.79 -24.28 -4.62
CA ARG A 131 -3.59 -25.12 -4.53
C ARG A 131 -4.02 -26.58 -4.41
N LYS A 132 -3.67 -27.39 -5.40
CA LYS A 132 -3.89 -28.84 -5.36
C LYS A 132 -2.95 -29.48 -4.33
N ASN A 133 -3.48 -30.32 -3.44
CA ASN A 133 -2.75 -31.16 -2.46
C ASN A 133 -2.32 -30.47 -1.14
N LEU A 134 -3.17 -29.66 -0.50
CA LEU A 134 -2.85 -28.99 0.77
C LEU A 134 -3.71 -29.45 1.95
N GLN A 135 -3.61 -30.72 2.33
CA GLN A 135 -4.17 -31.23 3.59
C GLN A 135 -3.39 -30.75 4.85
N LYS A 136 -2.32 -29.96 4.70
CA LYS A 136 -1.39 -29.58 5.80
C LYS A 136 -1.09 -28.08 5.94
N LEU A 137 -1.69 -27.22 5.12
CA LEU A 137 -1.39 -25.78 5.09
C LEU A 137 -2.66 -24.95 5.32
N PHE A 138 -3.53 -25.41 6.24
CA PHE A 138 -4.63 -24.60 6.72
C PHE A 138 -4.04 -23.30 7.29
N ASP A 139 -4.51 -22.17 6.77
CA ASP A 139 -4.20 -20.80 7.24
C ASP A 139 -2.80 -20.22 6.92
N SER A 140 -2.03 -20.81 6.00
CA SER A 140 -0.73 -20.24 5.61
C SER A 140 -0.86 -19.23 4.45
N ASN A 141 -1.13 -17.97 4.76
CA ASN A 141 -0.80 -16.87 3.85
C ASN A 141 0.36 -16.07 4.44
N ASP A 142 1.52 -16.18 3.80
CA ASP A 142 2.73 -15.46 4.19
C ASP A 142 2.91 -14.14 3.44
N HIS A 143 1.92 -13.74 2.63
CA HIS A 143 1.98 -12.51 1.87
C HIS A 143 1.87 -11.32 2.81
N CYS A 144 2.74 -10.35 2.60
CA CYS A 144 2.83 -9.16 3.43
C CYS A 144 3.53 -8.03 2.69
N ILE A 145 3.32 -6.82 3.18
CA ILE A 145 4.15 -5.67 2.83
C ILE A 145 5.07 -5.44 4.02
N LEU A 146 6.37 -5.36 3.74
CA LEU A 146 7.42 -4.98 4.67
C LEU A 146 7.74 -3.51 4.46
N THR A 147 8.04 -2.79 5.54
CA THR A 147 8.58 -1.43 5.48
C THR A 147 10.00 -1.41 6.03
N PHE A 148 10.82 -0.58 5.42
CA PHE A 148 12.17 -0.28 5.85
C PHE A 148 12.30 1.23 5.96
N GLN A 149 12.85 1.71 7.07
CA GLN A 149 13.00 3.13 7.32
C GLN A 149 14.41 3.44 7.78
N LYS A 150 15.02 4.45 7.17
CA LYS A 150 16.29 5.02 7.64
C LYS A 150 16.03 5.75 8.95
N CYS A 151 16.85 5.51 9.96
CA CYS A 151 16.86 6.32 11.17
C CYS A 151 17.63 7.61 10.87
N GLN A 152 17.06 8.77 11.17
CA GLN A 152 17.84 10.01 11.13
C GLN A 152 18.84 9.96 12.28
N ASN A 153 20.12 10.20 11.97
CA ASN A 153 21.07 10.66 12.97
C ASN A 153 20.86 12.17 13.07
N ASP A 154 20.60 12.70 14.26
CA ASP A 154 20.39 14.14 14.53
C ASP A 154 21.67 14.99 14.32
N GLN A 155 22.58 14.58 13.43
CA GLN A 155 23.91 15.18 13.28
C GLN A 155 24.12 16.01 12.00
N GLU A 156 23.07 16.27 11.20
CA GLU A 156 23.14 17.26 10.09
C GLU A 156 22.71 18.67 10.53
N MET A 157 23.06 19.06 11.76
CA MET A 157 23.03 20.44 12.24
C MET A 157 24.47 20.84 12.58
N VAL A 158 25.33 20.91 11.56
CA VAL A 158 26.66 21.52 11.70
C VAL A 158 26.73 22.70 10.73
N ALA A 159 26.41 23.86 11.29
CA ALA A 159 27.03 25.16 11.07
C ALA A 159 27.82 25.39 9.76
N GLU A 160 27.14 25.96 8.78
CA GLU A 160 27.64 26.94 7.80
C GLU A 160 26.43 27.91 7.71
N ASP A 161 26.47 29.18 8.13
CA ASP A 161 27.47 30.21 7.88
C ASP A 161 27.52 31.21 9.05
N ALA A 162 28.73 31.50 9.52
CA ALA A 162 29.05 32.72 10.25
C ALA A 162 30.23 33.38 9.53
N ASP A 163 29.98 34.63 9.17
CA ASP A 163 30.94 35.73 8.96
C ASP A 163 31.97 35.56 7.83
N ASP A 164 31.75 36.29 6.73
CA ASP A 164 32.81 37.15 6.19
C ASP A 164 32.17 38.47 5.72
N ASP A 165 32.58 39.51 6.43
CA ASP A 165 32.32 40.93 6.23
C ASP A 165 32.97 41.47 4.93
N ASP A 166 32.51 42.67 4.58
CA ASP A 166 33.21 43.77 3.88
C ASP A 166 33.16 43.87 2.34
N ASP A 167 32.48 44.96 1.95
CA ASP A 167 32.88 45.99 0.97
C ASP A 167 33.05 45.64 -0.52
N ASP A 168 32.20 46.25 -1.37
CA ASP A 168 32.62 47.39 -2.18
C ASP A 168 31.46 47.92 -3.06
N ASP A 169 31.22 49.23 -2.94
CA ASP A 169 30.51 50.08 -3.90
C ASP A 169 31.23 50.04 -5.26
N ASP A 170 30.53 49.84 -6.40
CA ASP A 170 30.91 50.54 -7.65
C ASP A 170 29.77 50.62 -8.67
N ASP A 171 29.85 51.69 -9.44
CA ASP A 171 28.83 52.38 -10.21
C ASP A 171 28.35 51.67 -11.48
N GLY A 172 27.05 51.81 -11.74
CA GLY A 172 26.48 52.28 -13.01
C GLY A 172 26.96 51.67 -14.33
N ASP A 173 26.03 50.99 -15.02
CA ASP A 173 25.79 51.27 -16.42
C ASP A 173 24.32 51.02 -16.76
N GLU A 174 23.67 52.08 -17.23
CA GLU A 174 22.33 52.10 -17.79
C GLU A 174 22.38 51.45 -19.18
N GLU A 175 21.80 50.26 -19.35
CA GLU A 175 21.47 49.76 -20.70
C GLU A 175 20.02 50.08 -21.05
N GLU A 176 19.92 50.98 -22.02
CA GLU A 176 18.78 51.46 -22.77
C GLU A 176 18.04 50.30 -23.46
N TYR A 177 16.86 49.93 -22.95
CA TYR A 177 15.95 49.00 -23.62
C TYR A 177 14.89 49.78 -24.42
N ASP A 178 14.91 49.52 -25.72
CA ASP A 178 14.07 50.01 -26.81
C ASP A 178 12.55 49.90 -26.52
N GLU A 179 11.86 51.03 -26.61
CA GLU A 179 10.40 51.14 -26.57
C GLU A 179 9.78 50.58 -27.87
N SER A 180 9.14 49.42 -27.78
CA SER A 180 8.12 49.01 -28.76
C SER A 180 6.71 49.09 -28.14
N PRO A 181 5.73 49.72 -28.81
CA PRO A 181 4.45 50.09 -28.20
C PRO A 181 3.45 48.94 -28.05
N PRO A 182 2.43 49.11 -27.18
CA PRO A 182 1.59 48.03 -26.67
C PRO A 182 0.47 47.63 -27.64
N GLN A 183 0.10 46.35 -27.61
CA GLN A 183 -1.20 45.89 -28.08
C GLN A 183 -2.18 45.78 -26.91
N GLU A 184 -3.28 46.49 -27.07
CA GLU A 184 -4.39 46.68 -26.11
C GLU A 184 -5.29 45.45 -25.95
N ILE A 185 -5.64 45.20 -24.66
CA ILE A 185 -6.97 44.86 -24.09
C ILE A 185 -7.49 43.43 -24.42
N ILE A 186 -7.82 42.56 -23.46
CA ILE A 186 -8.97 42.53 -22.51
C ILE A 186 -8.49 41.65 -21.32
N GLY A 187 -8.50 42.03 -20.04
CA GLY A 187 -9.61 42.54 -19.24
C GLY A 187 -10.22 41.38 -18.43
N LEU A 188 -9.80 41.21 -17.17
CA LEU A 188 -10.62 40.86 -16.00
C LEU A 188 -9.71 40.66 -14.78
N SER A 189 -9.81 41.61 -13.87
CA SER A 189 -9.44 41.54 -12.47
C SER A 189 -10.40 40.60 -11.73
N ASP A 190 -9.94 39.97 -10.66
CA ASP A 190 -10.24 40.44 -9.30
C ASP A 190 -9.46 39.57 -8.30
N ASP A 191 -8.85 40.29 -7.36
CA ASP A 191 -8.19 39.81 -6.15
C ASP A 191 -9.17 39.02 -5.28
N ASP A 192 -8.72 37.94 -4.66
CA ASP A 192 -9.22 37.47 -3.37
C ASP A 192 -8.08 36.74 -2.64
N GLU A 193 -7.38 37.49 -1.79
CA GLU A 193 -6.66 36.97 -0.63
C GLU A 193 -7.70 36.57 0.41
N GLU A 194 -7.81 35.28 0.74
CA GLU A 194 -8.38 34.84 2.02
C GLU A 194 -7.46 33.79 2.65
N ASP A 195 -6.81 34.23 3.74
CA ASP A 195 -6.33 33.38 4.82
C ASP A 195 -7.53 32.70 5.49
N GLU A 196 -7.56 31.37 5.59
CA GLU A 196 -8.25 30.72 6.72
C GLU A 196 -7.47 29.50 7.25
N GLU A 197 -7.39 29.51 8.57
CA GLU A 197 -6.74 28.60 9.50
C GLU A 197 -7.47 27.25 9.62
N ASP A 198 -6.74 26.26 10.13
CA ASP A 198 -7.17 25.15 10.99
C ASP A 198 -8.62 24.63 10.92
N ASP A 199 -8.77 23.38 10.46
CA ASP A 199 -9.84 22.50 10.97
C ASP A 199 -9.34 21.06 11.14
N GLU A 200 -8.66 20.84 12.28
CA GLU A 200 -8.78 19.58 13.01
C GLU A 200 -10.22 19.45 13.53
N GLN A 201 -11.03 18.58 12.92
CA GLN A 201 -11.97 17.68 13.61
C GLN A 201 -12.92 17.00 12.63
N CYS A 202 -12.80 15.67 12.50
CA CYS A 202 -13.98 14.86 12.21
C CYS A 202 -14.02 13.62 13.11
N LEU A 203 -14.46 13.89 14.33
CA LEU A 203 -15.33 13.09 15.20
C LEU A 203 -15.24 11.56 15.08
N LEU A 204 -14.56 11.02 16.10
CA LEU A 204 -14.90 9.78 16.78
C LEU A 204 -16.41 9.76 17.15
N THR A 205 -17.22 8.99 16.45
CA THR A 205 -18.49 8.50 17.01
C THR A 205 -18.30 7.09 17.54
N THR A 206 -18.26 7.01 18.87
CA THR A 206 -18.35 5.75 19.60
C THR A 206 -19.79 5.24 19.49
N THR A 207 -20.03 4.21 18.70
CA THR A 207 -21.20 3.35 18.90
C THR A 207 -20.72 2.03 19.45
N ARG A 208 -21.06 1.78 20.72
CA ARG A 208 -20.93 0.49 21.39
C ARG A 208 -21.52 -0.62 20.49
N PRO A 209 -20.89 -1.80 20.38
CA PRO A 209 -21.56 -2.95 19.82
C PRO A 209 -22.73 -3.37 20.75
N PRO A 210 -23.87 -3.83 20.20
CA PRO A 210 -24.91 -4.45 20.99
C PRO A 210 -24.40 -5.76 21.60
N LYS A 211 -24.91 -6.07 22.79
CA LYS A 211 -24.60 -7.25 23.58
C LYS A 211 -24.88 -8.53 22.80
N GLU A 212 -23.97 -9.50 22.98
CA GLU A 212 -24.13 -10.91 22.66
C GLU A 212 -25.54 -11.42 22.99
N SER A 213 -26.24 -11.93 21.98
CA SER A 213 -27.35 -12.84 22.16
C SER A 213 -26.84 -14.26 21.94
N GLN A 214 -26.84 -15.03 23.03
CA GLN A 214 -26.74 -16.47 23.06
C GLN A 214 -27.89 -17.06 22.23
N ASP A 215 -27.62 -17.59 21.04
CA ASP A 215 -28.54 -18.49 20.31
C ASP A 215 -27.88 -19.04 19.02
N VAL A 216 -26.69 -19.65 19.14
CA VAL A 216 -26.07 -20.42 18.04
C VAL A 216 -25.71 -21.86 18.40
N ASP A 217 -25.81 -22.27 19.66
CA ASP A 217 -25.51 -23.64 20.12
C ASP A 217 -26.63 -24.68 19.86
N ARG A 218 -27.61 -24.37 19.00
CA ARG A 218 -28.76 -25.28 18.76
C ARG A 218 -28.89 -25.78 17.32
N LEU A 219 -27.98 -25.42 16.41
CA LEU A 219 -28.03 -25.88 15.01
C LEU A 219 -26.85 -26.78 14.60
N GLU A 220 -25.83 -26.94 15.43
CA GLU A 220 -24.68 -27.83 15.13
C GLU A 220 -24.87 -29.27 15.65
N LYS A 221 -26.06 -29.64 16.14
CA LYS A 221 -26.32 -30.97 16.73
C LYS A 221 -27.23 -31.89 15.90
N GLU A 222 -27.66 -31.46 14.72
CA GLU A 222 -28.50 -32.26 13.81
C GLU A 222 -27.78 -32.67 12.52
N GLU A 223 -26.53 -32.24 12.28
CA GLU A 223 -25.76 -32.63 11.08
C GLU A 223 -24.79 -33.81 11.31
N GLU A 224 -24.56 -34.21 12.57
CA GLU A 224 -23.63 -35.30 12.93
C GLU A 224 -24.28 -36.70 12.97
N GLU A 225 -25.61 -36.83 12.82
CA GLU A 225 -26.33 -38.12 12.86
C GLU A 225 -26.67 -38.71 11.48
N LEU A 226 -26.20 -38.14 10.37
CA LEU A 226 -26.54 -38.59 9.01
C LEU A 226 -25.40 -39.24 8.21
N LEU A 227 -24.23 -39.52 8.81
CA LEU A 227 -23.08 -40.09 8.10
C LEU A 227 -22.54 -41.42 8.67
N GLU A 228 -23.22 -42.05 9.63
CA GLU A 228 -22.95 -43.43 10.04
C GLU A 228 -24.05 -44.36 9.54
N GLY A 229 -23.89 -44.89 8.32
CA GLY A 229 -24.81 -45.88 7.77
C GLY A 229 -24.39 -46.42 6.41
N ASP A 230 -23.86 -47.64 6.42
CA ASP A 230 -23.88 -48.62 5.34
C ASP A 230 -22.93 -48.43 4.14
N MET A 231 -21.80 -49.16 4.16
CA MET A 231 -21.42 -50.00 3.02
C MET A 231 -20.35 -51.04 3.40
N ASP A 232 -20.83 -52.19 3.89
CA ASP A 232 -20.10 -53.46 3.78
C ASP A 232 -20.40 -54.10 2.40
N ALA A 233 -19.44 -54.91 1.94
CA ALA A 233 -19.46 -55.86 0.82
C ALA A 233 -18.88 -55.40 -0.53
N ASP A 234 -17.73 -56.00 -0.88
CA ASP A 234 -17.49 -56.81 -2.10
C ASP A 234 -15.95 -56.94 -2.28
N GLU A 235 -15.34 -58.04 -1.85
CA GLU A 235 -15.11 -59.28 -2.62
C GLU A 235 -14.26 -59.09 -3.90
N ASP A 236 -13.06 -59.68 -3.83
CA ASP A 236 -12.30 -60.36 -4.87
C ASP A 236 -12.30 -59.78 -6.31
N TYR A 237 -11.15 -59.22 -6.70
CA TYR A 237 -10.68 -59.27 -8.09
C TYR A 237 -9.20 -59.67 -8.16
N ASP A 238 -9.03 -60.98 -8.34
CA ASP A 238 -8.09 -61.71 -9.18
C ASP A 238 -6.71 -61.12 -9.57
N ASN A 239 -5.70 -61.92 -9.15
CA ASN A 239 -4.50 -62.26 -9.91
C ASN A 239 -4.78 -62.52 -11.39
N ILE A 240 -4.23 -61.72 -12.32
CA ILE A 240 -3.74 -62.23 -13.62
C ILE A 240 -2.53 -61.39 -14.11
N LEU A 241 -1.41 -62.11 -14.28
CA LEU A 241 -0.15 -61.83 -15.02
C LEU A 241 0.89 -60.84 -14.44
#